data_AF-A0A3D4T374-F1
#
_entry.id   AF-A0A3D4T374-F1
#
_cell.length_a   1.000
_cell.length_b   1.000
_cell.length_c   1.000
_cell.angle_alpha   90.00
_cell.angle_beta   90.00
_cell.angle_gamma   90.00
#
_symmetry.space_group_name_H-M   'P 1'
#
loop_
_entity.id
_entity.type
_entity.pdbx_description
1 polymer ?
#
loop_
_entity_poly.entity_id
_entity_poly.type
_entity_poly.pdbx_seq_one_letter_code
_entity_poly.pdbx_strand_id
1 'polypeptide(L)' 'MRSEPNYNTIPVGQLGIIALPGCEELANKIDNYLIRWRFQRNSEHKDTLAFAGYEKSTYLINMDFPRFGTGEGKA' A
#
# COMPACT_ATOMS: atom_id res chain seq x y z
N MET A 1 -32.32 1.63 -13.92
CA MET A 1 -31.51 0.42 -13.71
C MET A 1 -30.17 0.87 -13.16
N ARG A 2 -29.92 0.65 -11.87
CA ARG A 2 -28.74 1.19 -11.17
C ARG A 2 -27.58 0.24 -11.49
N SER A 3 -26.64 0.68 -12.31
CA SER A 3 -25.48 -0.12 -12.72
C SER A 3 -24.70 -0.56 -11.48
N GLU A 4 -24.60 -1.87 -11.27
CA GLU A 4 -23.76 -2.43 -10.22
C GLU A 4 -22.30 -2.00 -10.45
N PRO A 5 -21.60 -1.52 -9.41
CA PRO A 5 -20.20 -1.15 -9.54
C PRO A 5 -19.38 -2.37 -9.99
N ASN A 6 -18.78 -2.27 -11.16
CA ASN A 6 -17.89 -3.29 -11.72
C ASN A 6 -16.58 -3.29 -10.91
N TYR A 7 -16.41 -4.28 -10.03
CA TYR A 7 -15.25 -4.38 -9.12
C TYR A 7 -14.08 -5.19 -9.68
N ASN A 8 -14.11 -5.58 -10.97
CA ASN A 8 -13.04 -6.33 -11.62
C ASN A 8 -11.92 -5.40 -12.11
N THR A 9 -11.30 -4.66 -11.19
CA THR A 9 -10.14 -3.82 -11.52
C THR A 9 -8.88 -4.67 -11.38
N ILE A 10 -8.31 -5.06 -12.52
CA ILE A 10 -6.98 -5.66 -12.57
C ILE A 10 -5.98 -4.62 -12.05
N PRO A 11 -5.12 -4.96 -11.07
CA PRO A 11 -4.12 -4.04 -10.58
C PRO A 11 -3.16 -3.65 -11.71
N VAL A 12 -3.12 -2.36 -12.03
CA VAL A 12 -2.24 -1.81 -13.07
C VAL A 12 -0.80 -1.57 -12.60
N GLY A 13 -0.50 -1.83 -11.33
CA GLY A 13 0.83 -1.61 -10.75
C GLY A 13 0.92 -1.96 -9.26
N GLN A 14 2.15 -1.84 -8.74
CA GLN A 14 2.43 -2.08 -7.32
C GLN A 14 1.91 -0.94 -6.44
N LEU A 15 1.40 -1.29 -5.25
CA LEU A 15 1.01 -0.34 -4.23
C LEU A 15 2.11 -0.23 -3.16
N GLY A 16 2.33 0.98 -2.67
CA GLY A 16 3.17 1.27 -1.51
C GLY A 16 2.64 2.47 -0.75
N ILE A 17 2.88 2.51 0.55
CA ILE A 17 2.46 3.55 1.49
C ILE A 17 3.71 4.14 2.13
N ILE A 18 3.84 5.46 2.08
CA ILE A 18 4.86 6.20 2.81
C ILE A 18 4.17 6.87 4.00
N ALA A 19 4.56 6.49 5.21
CA ALA A 19 4.02 7.07 6.43
C ALA A 19 4.85 8.28 6.84
N LEU A 20 4.22 9.45 6.97
CA LEU A 20 4.88 10.62 7.52
C LEU A 20 5.12 10.43 9.04
N PRO A 21 6.20 11.03 9.60
CA PRO A 21 6.43 11.01 11.04
C PRO A 21 5.23 11.59 11.80
N GLY A 22 4.73 10.88 12.81
CA GLY A 22 3.53 11.23 13.57
C GLY A 22 2.21 10.69 12.99
N CYS A 23 2.23 10.03 11.82
CA CYS A 23 1.08 9.34 11.24
C CYS A 23 1.22 7.81 11.26
N GLU A 24 2.14 7.27 12.07
CA GLU A 24 2.49 5.84 12.06
C GLU A 24 1.28 4.97 12.45
N GLU A 25 0.51 5.38 13.46
CA GLU A 25 -0.67 4.63 13.90
C GLU A 25 -1.75 4.56 12.81
N LEU A 26 -1.99 5.68 12.12
CA LEU A 26 -2.95 5.75 11.03
C LEU A 26 -2.48 4.91 9.84
N ALA A 27 -1.21 5.04 9.46
CA ALA A 27 -0.61 4.28 8.36
C ALA A 27 -0.68 2.77 8.64
N ASN A 28 -0.40 2.35 9.87
CA ASN A 28 -0.54 0.95 10.29
C ASN A 28 -1.99 0.45 10.18
N LYS A 29 -2.99 1.26 10.54
CA LYS A 29 -4.41 0.88 10.39
C LYS A 29 -4.77 0.68 8.92
N ILE A 30 -4.30 1.58 8.04
CA ILE A 30 -4.53 1.51 6.59
C ILE A 30 -3.83 0.27 6.01
N ASP A 31 -2.57 0.03 6.39
CA ASP A 31 -1.78 -1.12 5.93
C ASP A 31 -2.46 -2.45 6.29
N ASN A 32 -2.85 -2.61 7.57
CA ASN A 32 -3.56 -3.78 8.06
C ASN A 32 -4.90 -4.00 7.34
N TYR A 33 -5.64 -2.93 7.07
CA TYR A 33 -6.88 -3.02 6.30
C TYR A 33 -6.62 -3.51 4.87
N LEU A 34 -5.62 -2.96 4.19
CA LEU A 34 -5.26 -3.34 2.81
C LEU A 34 -4.79 -4.79 2.71
N ILE A 35 -3.96 -5.25 3.66
CA ILE A 35 -3.52 -6.66 3.72
C ILE A 35 -4.74 -7.56 3.81
N ARG A 36 -5.63 -7.32 4.78
CA ARG A 36 -6.84 -8.13 4.97
C ARG A 36 -7.76 -8.09 3.77
N TRP A 37 -7.99 -6.91 3.20
CA TRP A 37 -8.87 -6.70 2.06
C TRP A 37 -8.35 -7.39 0.79
N ARG A 38 -7.04 -7.29 0.52
CA ARG A 38 -6.41 -7.97 -0.63
C ARG A 38 -6.32 -9.47 -0.42
N PHE A 39 -6.01 -9.94 0.78
CA PHE A 39 -6.00 -11.37 1.12
C PHE A 39 -7.37 -12.02 0.90
N GLN A 40 -8.44 -11.36 1.35
CA GLN A 40 -9.81 -11.87 1.17
C GLN A 40 -10.23 -11.95 -0.31
N ARG A 41 -9.81 -10.99 -1.15
CA ARG A 41 -10.14 -10.96 -2.58
C ARG A 41 -9.26 -11.86 -3.45
N ASN A 42 -8.02 -12.10 -3.07
CA ASN A 42 -7.08 -12.89 -3.86
C ASN A 42 -7.43 -14.40 -3.87
N SER A 43 -8.43 -14.85 -3.11
CA SER A 43 -8.96 -16.21 -3.26
C SER A 43 -9.64 -16.46 -4.62
N GLU A 44 -10.04 -15.42 -5.36
CA GLU A 44 -10.83 -15.57 -6.60
C GLU A 44 -10.00 -15.63 -7.90
N HIS A 45 -8.73 -15.17 -7.93
CA HIS A 45 -7.92 -15.04 -9.17
C HIS A 45 -6.43 -15.41 -9.03
N LYS A 46 -6.10 -16.47 -8.28
CA LYS A 46 -4.72 -16.85 -7.89
C LYS A 46 -3.72 -17.12 -9.03
N ASP A 47 -4.16 -17.43 -10.25
CA ASP A 47 -3.28 -17.94 -11.31
C ASP A 47 -2.87 -16.91 -12.38
N THR A 48 -3.22 -15.64 -12.23
CA THR A 48 -2.85 -14.63 -13.25
C THR A 48 -1.50 -13.98 -12.91
N LEU A 49 -0.53 -14.09 -13.82
CA LEU A 49 0.81 -13.49 -13.74
C LEU A 49 0.82 -11.99 -13.36
N ALA A 50 -0.30 -11.29 -13.59
CA ALA A 50 -0.54 -9.88 -13.22
C ALA A 50 -0.61 -9.60 -11.71
N PHE A 51 -0.64 -10.62 -10.84
CA PHE A 51 -0.73 -10.46 -9.38
C PHE A 51 0.62 -10.48 -8.64
N ALA A 52 1.74 -10.60 -9.35
CA ALA A 52 3.07 -10.57 -8.73
C ALA A 52 3.30 -9.26 -7.94
N GLY A 53 3.35 -9.37 -6.61
CA GLY A 53 3.50 -8.24 -5.69
C GLY A 53 2.21 -7.48 -5.38
N TYR A 54 1.05 -8.00 -5.78
CA TYR A 54 -0.26 -7.47 -5.40
C TYR A 54 -0.59 -7.76 -3.93
N GLU A 55 -0.22 -8.96 -3.46
CA GLU A 55 -0.28 -9.36 -2.06
C GLU A 55 1.09 -9.20 -1.43
N LYS A 56 1.18 -8.39 -0.37
CA LYS A 56 2.38 -8.17 0.42
C LYS A 56 2.04 -8.30 1.90
N SER A 57 3.04 -8.68 2.70
CA SER A 57 2.94 -8.70 4.16
C SER A 57 2.84 -7.31 4.77
N THR A 58 3.30 -6.29 4.04
CA THR A 58 3.10 -4.87 4.33
C THR A 58 3.26 -4.07 3.05
N TYR A 59 2.52 -2.97 2.93
CA TYR A 59 2.67 -1.96 1.90
C TYR A 59 3.47 -0.77 2.40
N LEU A 60 3.86 -0.72 3.68
CA LEU A 60 4.69 0.34 4.23
C LEU A 60 6.10 0.29 3.63
N ILE A 61 6.51 1.41 3.06
CA ILE A 61 7.85 1.62 2.53
C ILE A 61 8.67 2.28 3.63
N ASN A 62 9.79 1.66 3.99
CA ASN A 62 10.76 2.28 4.89
C ASN A 62 11.40 3.47 4.19
N MET A 63 11.21 4.66 4.73
CA MET A 63 11.75 5.90 4.17
C MET A 63 12.18 6.84 5.28
N ASP A 64 13.37 7.41 5.12
CA ASP A 64 13.88 8.46 5.98
C ASP A 64 13.37 9.83 5.51
N PHE A 65 13.06 10.71 6.48
CA PHE A 65 12.66 12.09 6.23
C PHE A 65 13.76 13.04 6.69
N PRO A 66 14.85 13.20 5.91
CA PRO A 66 15.93 14.10 6.27
C PRO A 66 15.40 15.54 6.33
N ARG A 67 15.36 16.12 7.54
CA ARG A 67 14.90 17.49 7.78
C ARG A 67 15.90 18.54 7.29
N PHE A 68 17.17 18.17 7.18
CA PHE A 68 18.24 19.00 6.68
C PHE A 68 18.98 18.24 5.58
N GLY A 69 19.38 18.95 4.51
CA GLY A 69 20.31 18.39 3.53
C GLY A 69 21.64 18.03 4.19
N THR A 70 22.43 17.18 3.56
CA THR A 70 23.72 16.65 4.06
C THR A 70 24.80 17.72 4.33
N GLY A 71 24.47 19.01 4.27
CA GLY A 71 25.34 20.15 4.57
C GLY A 71 24.71 21.29 5.37
N GLU A 72 23.42 21.20 5.77
CA GLU A 72 22.76 22.23 6.58
C GLU A 72 22.57 21.75 8.03
N GLY A 73 23.67 21.36 8.67
CA GLY A 73 23.64 21.13 10.12
C GLY A 73 23.33 22.45 10.83
N LYS A 74 22.37 22.43 11.76
CA LYS A 74 22.23 23.48 12.78
C LYS A 74 23.58 23.63 13.49
N ALA A 75 24.30 24.70 13.18
CA ALA A 75 25.31 25.29 14.05
C ALA A 75 24.64 26.31 14.98
#